data_AF-A0A242MI04-F1
#
_entry.id   AF-A0A242MI04-F1
#
_cell.length_a   1.000
_cell.length_b   1.000
_cell.length_c   1.000
_cell.angle_alpha   90.00
_cell.angle_beta   90.00
_cell.angle_gamma   90.00
#
_symmetry.space_group_name_H-M   'P 1'
#
loop_
_entity.id
_entity.type
_entity.pdbx_description
1 polymer ?
#
loop_
_entity_poly.entity_id
_entity_poly.type
_entity_poly.pdbx_seq_one_letter_code
_entity_poly.pdbx_strand_id
1 'polypeptide(L)'
;MVRLLNDQSNLRTDATAPNIGLLVDALCYLTRFPDVTHHVLEDRMVERLLAKKALPVEFGHEIEAQHTKLIRDGLDLLRDLEAATRGENMSQELVDVRVGLYAERLRHNMAIEELTLFPAARKSLDKEDWHAIEDIGPQGQADPLFDGEVDEQFSQLYRVITKEATSVHADPAS
;
A
#
# COMPACT_ATOMS: atom_id res chain seq x y z
N MET A 1 5.73 -3.98 -3.70
CA MET A 1 5.22 -4.24 -2.34
C MET A 1 4.45 -5.56 -2.24
N VAL A 2 3.32 -5.74 -2.94
CA VAL A 2 2.52 -6.99 -2.88
C VAL A 2 3.34 -8.26 -3.11
N ARG A 3 4.29 -8.24 -4.05
CA ARG A 3 5.17 -9.40 -4.33
C ARG A 3 6.05 -9.77 -3.14
N LEU A 4 6.72 -8.79 -2.55
CA LEU A 4 7.50 -8.94 -1.32
C LEU A 4 6.68 -9.57 -0.19
N LEU A 5 5.42 -9.12 -0.03
CA LEU A 5 4.51 -9.66 1.00
C LEU A 5 4.01 -11.08 0.69
N ASN A 6 3.95 -11.48 -0.57
CA ASN A 6 3.50 -12.82 -0.98
C ASN A 6 4.64 -13.85 -1.06
N ASP A 7 5.89 -13.41 -1.05
CA ASP A 7 7.05 -14.29 -1.13
C ASP A 7 7.23 -15.06 0.20
N GLN A 8 6.85 -16.34 0.17
CA GLN A 8 6.92 -17.27 1.29
C GLN A 8 8.34 -17.40 1.88
N SER A 9 9.39 -17.16 1.08
CA SER A 9 10.77 -17.17 1.60
C SER A 9 11.09 -15.97 2.49
N ASN A 10 10.30 -14.90 2.38
CA ASN A 10 10.40 -13.69 3.20
C ASN A 10 9.49 -13.75 4.43
N LEU A 11 8.54 -14.69 4.50
CA LEU A 11 7.51 -14.74 5.54
C LEU A 11 7.96 -15.29 6.88
N ARG A 12 9.18 -15.80 7.03
CA ARG A 12 9.65 -16.19 8.37
C ARG A 12 9.66 -14.95 9.28
N THR A 13 8.99 -15.03 10.42
CA THR A 13 8.75 -13.88 11.32
C THR A 13 9.20 -14.15 12.75
N ASP A 14 10.07 -15.12 13.00
CA ASP A 14 10.79 -15.16 14.28
C ASP A 14 11.97 -14.18 14.29
N ALA A 15 12.48 -13.84 15.47
CA ALA A 15 13.56 -12.87 15.63
C ALA A 15 14.88 -13.25 14.93
N THR A 16 15.03 -14.50 14.48
CA THR A 16 16.20 -14.97 13.72
C THR A 16 15.95 -15.02 12.21
N ALA A 17 14.75 -14.62 11.78
CA ALA A 17 14.42 -14.54 10.37
C ALA A 17 15.18 -13.39 9.70
N PRO A 18 15.83 -13.64 8.56
CA PRO A 18 16.63 -12.62 7.89
C PRO A 18 15.80 -11.45 7.34
N ASN A 19 14.49 -11.67 7.13
CA ASN A 19 13.61 -10.75 6.39
C ASN A 19 12.51 -10.12 7.24
N ILE A 20 12.42 -10.42 8.54
CA ILE A 20 11.36 -9.85 9.40
C ILE A 20 11.45 -8.33 9.50
N GLY A 21 12.67 -7.76 9.55
CA GLY A 21 12.86 -6.31 9.52
C GLY A 21 12.35 -5.69 8.22
N LEU A 22 12.55 -6.37 7.08
CA LEU A 22 12.06 -5.90 5.79
C LEU A 22 10.52 -5.92 5.71
N LEU A 23 9.86 -6.91 6.33
CA LEU A 23 8.40 -6.93 6.44
C LEU A 23 7.89 -5.80 7.35
N VAL A 24 8.58 -5.54 8.47
CA VAL A 24 8.27 -4.40 9.35
C VAL A 24 8.39 -3.09 8.57
N ASP A 25 9.48 -2.88 7.82
CA ASP A 25 9.66 -1.67 7.02
C ASP A 25 8.60 -1.54 5.93
N ALA A 26 8.22 -2.63 5.27
CA ALA A 26 7.15 -2.65 4.27
C ALA A 26 5.80 -2.21 4.87
N LEU A 27 5.41 -2.80 6.01
CA LEU A 27 4.14 -2.45 6.67
C LEU A 27 4.21 -1.06 7.30
N CYS A 28 5.37 -0.65 7.81
CA CYS A 28 5.60 0.69 8.35
C CYS A 28 5.42 1.75 7.25
N TYR A 29 5.99 1.52 6.06
CA TYR A 29 5.77 2.37 4.90
C TYR A 29 4.28 2.43 4.53
N LEU A 30 3.63 1.27 4.32
CA LEU A 30 2.22 1.19 3.91
C LEU A 30 1.27 1.89 4.89
N THR A 31 1.49 1.73 6.19
CA THR A 31 0.61 2.28 7.24
C THR A 31 0.86 3.74 7.58
N ARG A 32 2.06 4.25 7.33
CA ARG A 32 2.40 5.65 7.65
C ARG A 32 2.27 6.58 6.47
N PHE A 33 2.31 6.05 5.23
CA PHE A 33 2.31 6.89 4.05
C PHE A 33 1.10 6.66 3.12
N PRO A 34 0.95 5.56 2.36
CA PRO A 34 -0.24 5.35 1.52
C PRO A 34 -1.57 5.46 2.28
N ASP A 35 -1.65 4.85 3.46
CA ASP A 35 -2.84 4.86 4.31
C ASP A 35 -3.25 6.28 4.78
N VAL A 36 -2.32 7.22 4.83
CA VAL A 36 -2.53 8.58 5.37
C VAL A 36 -2.58 9.64 4.27
N THR A 37 -1.85 9.42 3.17
CA THR A 37 -1.66 10.42 2.11
C THR A 37 -2.36 9.99 0.83
N HIS A 38 -2.09 8.78 0.31
CA HIS A 38 -2.66 8.32 -0.95
C HIS A 38 -4.16 8.08 -0.86
N HIS A 39 -4.62 7.37 0.17
CA HIS A 39 -6.05 7.10 0.35
C HIS A 39 -6.86 8.40 0.48
N VAL A 40 -6.31 9.46 1.09
CA VAL A 40 -6.98 10.77 1.17
C VAL A 40 -7.17 11.39 -0.22
N LEU A 41 -6.18 11.29 -1.10
CA LEU A 41 -6.29 11.78 -2.47
C LEU A 41 -7.33 10.97 -3.26
N GLU A 42 -7.31 9.65 -3.11
CA GLU A 42 -8.23 8.72 -3.78
C GLU A 42 -9.67 8.90 -3.31
N ASP A 43 -9.90 9.07 -2.01
CA ASP A 43 -11.22 9.35 -1.45
C ASP A 43 -11.77 10.68 -1.99
N ARG A 44 -10.92 11.72 -2.11
CA ARG A 44 -11.30 12.98 -2.76
C ARG A 44 -11.62 12.79 -4.26
N MET A 45 -10.90 11.93 -4.97
CA MET A 45 -11.26 11.57 -6.36
C MET A 45 -12.64 10.92 -6.41
N VAL A 46 -12.92 9.96 -5.51
CA VAL A 46 -14.22 9.29 -5.40
C VAL A 46 -15.32 10.33 -5.18
N GLU A 47 -15.19 11.21 -4.20
CA GLU A 47 -16.19 12.26 -3.90
C GLU A 47 -16.52 13.10 -5.15
N ARG A 48 -15.49 13.56 -5.87
CA ARG A 48 -15.65 14.37 -7.08
C ARG A 48 -16.31 13.60 -8.21
N LEU A 49 -15.90 12.36 -8.42
CA LEU A 49 -16.48 11.50 -9.45
C LEU A 49 -17.93 11.15 -9.16
N LEU A 50 -18.30 10.92 -7.90
CA LEU A 50 -19.70 10.72 -7.48
C LEU A 50 -20.53 11.97 -7.73
N ALA A 51 -20.02 13.15 -7.38
CA ALA A 51 -20.71 14.44 -7.64
C ALA A 51 -20.95 14.67 -9.14
N LYS A 52 -20.00 14.27 -9.99
CA LYS A 52 -20.10 14.35 -11.46
C LYS A 52 -20.85 13.15 -12.09
N LYS A 53 -21.32 12.19 -11.29
CA LYS A 53 -21.96 10.93 -11.75
C LYS A 53 -21.08 10.14 -12.73
N ALA A 54 -19.77 10.24 -12.55
CA ALA A 54 -18.75 9.60 -13.38
C ALA A 54 -18.24 8.27 -12.80
N LEU A 55 -18.67 7.92 -11.58
CA LEU A 55 -18.39 6.66 -10.90
C LEU A 55 -19.69 6.12 -10.28
N PRO A 56 -20.00 4.81 -10.38
CA PRO A 56 -21.11 4.22 -9.64
C PRO A 56 -20.88 4.30 -8.12
N VAL A 57 -21.95 4.53 -7.37
CA VAL A 57 -21.91 4.73 -5.91
C VAL A 57 -21.34 3.51 -5.19
N GLU A 58 -21.65 2.33 -5.69
CA GLU A 58 -21.21 1.05 -5.16
C GLU A 58 -19.68 0.91 -5.22
N PHE A 59 -19.04 1.43 -6.26
CA PHE A 59 -17.58 1.45 -6.35
C PHE A 59 -16.96 2.44 -5.37
N GLY A 60 -17.61 3.59 -5.15
CA GLY A 60 -17.16 4.54 -4.13
C GLY A 60 -17.16 3.92 -2.73
N HIS A 61 -18.26 3.26 -2.35
CA HIS A 61 -18.34 2.55 -1.06
C HIS A 61 -17.34 1.39 -0.94
N GLU A 62 -17.09 0.66 -2.03
CA GLU A 62 -16.13 -0.44 -2.02
C GLU A 62 -14.70 0.06 -1.74
N ILE A 63 -14.27 1.15 -2.40
CA ILE A 63 -12.95 1.75 -2.19
C ILE A 63 -12.80 2.22 -0.73
N GLU A 64 -13.77 2.98 -0.21
CA GLU A 64 -13.76 3.46 1.18
C GLU A 64 -13.70 2.29 2.20
N ALA A 65 -14.45 1.22 1.95
CA ALA A 65 -14.45 0.02 2.78
C ALA A 65 -13.09 -0.71 2.73
N GLN A 66 -12.44 -0.75 1.56
CA GLN A 66 -11.12 -1.33 1.43
C GLN A 66 -10.04 -0.50 2.11
N HIS A 67 -10.07 0.84 1.98
CA HIS A 67 -9.16 1.74 2.69
C HIS A 67 -9.25 1.56 4.21
N THR A 68 -10.47 1.62 4.75
CA THR A 68 -10.74 1.40 6.19
C THR A 68 -10.16 0.07 6.66
N LYS A 69 -10.30 -0.97 5.83
CA LYS A 69 -9.86 -2.31 6.16
C LYS A 69 -8.35 -2.48 6.07
N LEU A 70 -7.70 -1.89 5.06
CA LEU A 70 -6.25 -1.88 4.90
C LEU A 70 -5.57 -1.18 6.07
N ILE A 71 -6.07 0.01 6.45
CA ILE A 71 -5.56 0.77 7.59
C ILE A 71 -5.57 -0.08 8.87
N ARG A 72 -6.74 -0.67 9.18
CA ARG A 72 -6.89 -1.47 10.39
C ARG A 72 -6.03 -2.73 10.37
N ASP A 73 -6.15 -3.53 9.32
CA ASP A 73 -5.47 -4.82 9.23
C ASP A 73 -3.93 -4.62 9.13
N GLY A 74 -3.49 -3.53 8.52
CA GLY A 74 -2.07 -3.13 8.41
C GLY A 74 -1.47 -2.71 9.75
N LEU A 75 -2.15 -1.85 10.51
CA LEU A 75 -1.70 -1.45 11.86
C LEU A 75 -1.63 -2.65 12.81
N ASP A 76 -2.64 -3.52 12.80
CA ASP A 76 -2.64 -4.71 13.63
C ASP A 76 -1.53 -5.69 13.22
N LEU A 77 -1.23 -5.80 11.93
CA LEU A 77 -0.14 -6.67 11.44
C LEU A 77 1.24 -6.10 11.77
N LEU A 78 1.43 -4.78 11.65
CA LEU A 78 2.67 -4.12 12.03
C LEU A 78 3.00 -4.36 13.51
N ARG A 79 2.00 -4.22 14.40
CA ARG A 79 2.16 -4.49 15.83
C ARG A 79 2.58 -5.93 16.13
N ASP A 80 1.98 -6.89 15.44
CA ASP A 80 2.33 -8.31 15.57
C ASP A 80 3.78 -8.56 15.12
N LEU A 81 4.19 -7.99 13.99
CA LEU A 81 5.55 -8.14 13.46
C LEU A 81 6.59 -7.49 14.39
N GLU A 82 6.29 -6.31 14.93
CA GLU A 82 7.14 -5.64 15.93
C GLU A 82 7.24 -6.44 17.24
N ALA A 83 6.17 -7.13 17.66
CA ALA A 83 6.23 -8.04 18.81
C ALA A 83 7.13 -9.25 18.51
N ALA A 84 7.00 -9.81 17.31
CA ALA A 84 7.78 -10.95 16.88
C ALA A 84 9.29 -10.63 16.74
N THR A 85 9.66 -9.40 16.32
CA THR A 85 11.08 -8.95 16.33
C THR A 85 11.67 -8.86 17.74
N ARG A 86 10.84 -8.61 18.76
CA ARG A 86 11.25 -8.61 20.17
C ARG A 86 11.31 -10.01 20.79
N GLY A 87 11.02 -11.06 20.02
CA GLY A 87 11.01 -12.44 20.49
C GLY A 87 9.79 -12.79 21.35
N GLU A 88 8.70 -12.03 21.26
CA GLU A 88 7.44 -12.39 21.89
C GLU A 88 6.84 -13.61 21.18
N ASN A 89 6.30 -14.56 21.95
CA ASN A 89 5.74 -15.80 21.39
C ASN A 89 4.49 -15.51 20.55
N MET A 90 4.66 -15.53 19.24
CA MET A 90 3.60 -15.46 18.25
C MET A 90 3.60 -16.73 17.40
N SER A 91 2.42 -17.20 16.99
CA SER A 91 2.34 -18.33 16.07
C SER A 91 2.79 -17.85 14.68
N GLN A 92 3.89 -18.40 14.18
CA GLN A 92 4.39 -18.16 12.83
C GLN A 92 3.30 -18.35 11.77
N GLU A 93 2.55 -19.46 11.88
CA GLU A 93 1.46 -19.78 10.97
C GLU A 93 0.37 -18.70 10.93
N LEU A 94 0.04 -18.11 12.09
CA LEU A 94 -0.94 -17.03 12.14
C LEU A 94 -0.41 -15.75 11.49
N VAL A 95 0.87 -15.42 11.69
CA VAL A 95 1.49 -14.26 11.05
C VAL A 95 1.52 -14.46 9.53
N ASP A 96 1.94 -15.61 9.04
CA ASP A 96 1.99 -15.94 7.61
C ASP A 96 0.62 -15.80 6.95
N VAL A 97 -0.43 -16.35 7.57
CA VAL A 97 -1.80 -16.22 7.09
C VAL A 97 -2.24 -14.76 7.05
N ARG A 98 -1.92 -13.98 8.09
CA ARG A 98 -2.29 -12.56 8.14
C ARG A 98 -1.56 -11.72 7.09
N VAL A 99 -0.27 -11.96 6.87
CA VAL A 99 0.51 -11.28 5.82
C VAL A 99 -0.07 -11.61 4.44
N GLY A 100 -0.35 -12.88 4.16
CA GLY A 100 -0.94 -13.29 2.88
C GLY A 100 -2.34 -12.68 2.65
N LEU A 101 -3.19 -12.65 3.68
CA LEU A 101 -4.50 -12.00 3.60
C LEU A 101 -4.38 -10.50 3.37
N TYR A 102 -3.44 -9.83 4.02
CA TYR A 102 -3.21 -8.40 3.82
C TYR A 102 -2.69 -8.11 2.40
N ALA A 103 -1.74 -8.90 1.91
CA ALA A 103 -1.21 -8.77 0.55
C ALA A 103 -2.29 -8.94 -0.52
N GLU A 104 -3.19 -9.91 -0.34
CA GLU A 104 -4.31 -10.12 -1.26
C GLU A 104 -5.31 -8.95 -1.24
N ARG A 105 -5.58 -8.36 -0.07
CA ARG A 105 -6.42 -7.16 0.04
C ARG A 105 -5.79 -5.96 -0.65
N LEU A 106 -4.51 -5.73 -0.40
CA LEU A 106 -3.77 -4.64 -1.04
C LEU A 106 -3.78 -4.79 -2.56
N ARG A 107 -3.55 -6.02 -3.06
CA ARG A 107 -3.64 -6.33 -4.49
C ARG A 107 -5.03 -6.05 -5.08
N HIS A 108 -6.09 -6.35 -4.32
CA HIS A 108 -7.45 -6.10 -4.77
C HIS A 108 -7.77 -4.60 -4.82
N ASN A 109 -7.35 -3.82 -3.82
CA ASN A 109 -7.50 -2.36 -3.76
C ASN A 109 -6.86 -1.70 -4.98
N MET A 110 -5.57 -2.00 -5.20
CA MET A 110 -4.81 -1.53 -6.35
C MET A 110 -5.49 -1.87 -7.68
N ALA A 111 -6.06 -3.08 -7.81
CA ALA A 111 -6.74 -3.47 -9.04
C ALA A 111 -8.03 -2.65 -9.29
N ILE A 112 -8.78 -2.30 -8.24
CA ILE A 112 -9.97 -1.45 -8.37
C ILE A 112 -9.55 -0.02 -8.74
N GLU A 113 -8.53 0.51 -8.08
CA GLU A 113 -7.97 1.84 -8.39
C GLU A 113 -7.54 1.93 -9.86
N GLU A 114 -6.67 1.02 -10.30
CA GLU A 114 -6.05 1.01 -11.63
C GLU A 114 -7.07 0.80 -12.75
N LEU A 115 -8.05 -0.07 -12.54
CA LEU A 115 -9.01 -0.45 -13.58
C LEU A 115 -10.27 0.42 -13.59
N THR A 116 -10.57 1.10 -12.48
CA THR A 116 -11.85 1.82 -12.31
C THR A 116 -11.65 3.27 -11.89
N LEU A 117 -11.01 3.53 -10.74
CA LEU A 117 -10.90 4.88 -10.19
C LEU A 117 -10.07 5.80 -11.09
N PHE A 118 -8.83 5.42 -11.40
CA PHE A 118 -7.92 6.28 -12.17
C PHE A 118 -8.39 6.50 -13.62
N PRO A 119 -8.94 5.50 -14.33
CA PRO A 119 -9.55 5.75 -15.64
C PRO A 119 -10.75 6.71 -15.59
N ALA A 120 -11.62 6.59 -14.57
CA ALA A 120 -12.73 7.52 -14.40
C ALA A 120 -12.25 8.94 -14.08
N ALA A 121 -11.27 9.07 -13.17
CA ALA A 121 -10.62 10.32 -12.82
C ALA A 121 -10.07 11.02 -14.06
N ARG A 122 -9.25 10.31 -14.86
CA ARG A 122 -8.65 10.85 -16.09
C ARG A 122 -9.68 11.31 -17.12
N LYS A 123 -10.82 10.64 -17.21
CA LYS A 123 -11.87 10.94 -18.19
C LYS A 123 -12.74 12.12 -17.78
N SER A 124 -12.94 12.33 -16.49
CA SER A 124 -14.03 13.17 -15.98
C SER A 124 -13.61 14.33 -15.07
N LEU A 125 -12.39 14.31 -14.54
CA LEU A 125 -11.88 15.40 -13.71
C LEU A 125 -11.15 16.44 -14.57
N ASP A 126 -11.48 17.70 -14.33
CA ASP A 126 -10.85 18.85 -14.97
C ASP A 126 -9.74 19.43 -14.08
N LYS A 127 -9.09 20.50 -14.55
CA LYS A 127 -7.96 21.12 -13.85
C LYS A 127 -8.37 21.65 -12.47
N GLU A 128 -9.56 22.20 -12.36
CA GLU A 128 -10.12 22.72 -11.12
C GLU A 128 -10.38 21.61 -10.10
N ASP A 129 -10.86 20.44 -10.56
CA ASP A 129 -10.98 19.26 -9.70
C ASP A 129 -9.62 18.80 -9.18
N TRP A 130 -8.62 18.67 -10.06
CA TRP A 130 -7.27 18.24 -9.67
C TRP A 130 -6.63 19.19 -8.65
N HIS A 131 -6.74 20.51 -8.87
CA HIS A 131 -6.27 21.48 -7.89
C HIS A 131 -6.92 21.33 -6.51
N ALA A 132 -8.22 21.01 -6.47
CA ALA A 132 -8.92 20.82 -5.20
C ALA A 132 -8.59 19.47 -4.54
N ILE A 133 -8.29 18.42 -5.32
CA ILE A 133 -7.88 17.12 -4.81
C ILE A 133 -6.48 17.23 -4.18
N GLU A 134 -5.54 17.82 -4.91
CA GLU A 134 -4.12 17.94 -4.52
C GLU A 134 -3.87 18.96 -3.40
N ASP A 135 -4.82 19.85 -3.10
CA ASP A 135 -4.72 20.78 -1.97
C ASP A 135 -4.98 20.06 -0.63
N ILE A 136 -4.04 19.20 -0.25
CA ILE A 136 -4.03 18.45 1.02
C ILE A 136 -3.42 19.26 2.18
N GLY A 137 -2.99 20.50 1.93
CA GLY A 137 -2.41 21.38 2.94
C GLY A 137 -1.17 20.77 3.62
N PRO A 138 -0.94 21.02 4.92
CA PRO A 138 0.24 20.53 5.65
C PRO A 138 0.35 19.00 5.75
N GLN A 139 -0.70 18.26 5.36
CA GLN A 139 -0.72 16.79 5.33
C GLN A 139 0.02 16.23 4.11
N GLY A 140 0.38 17.08 3.13
CA GLY A 140 1.17 16.68 1.98
C GLY A 140 2.62 16.42 2.37
N GLN A 141 2.89 15.18 2.77
CA GLN A 141 4.23 14.68 3.00
C GLN A 141 4.80 14.12 1.69
N ALA A 142 6.08 14.40 1.42
CA ALA A 142 6.79 13.76 0.31
C ALA A 142 6.86 12.25 0.55
N ASP A 143 6.65 11.47 -0.51
CA ASP A 143 6.79 10.02 -0.45
C ASP A 143 8.22 9.63 -0.04
N PRO A 144 8.42 8.95 1.11
CA PRO A 144 9.75 8.64 1.63
C PRO A 144 10.51 7.57 0.82
N LEU A 145 9.85 6.92 -0.14
CA LEU A 145 10.47 5.98 -1.09
C LEU A 145 10.70 6.58 -2.47
N PHE A 146 9.83 7.49 -2.92
CA PHE A 146 9.81 7.90 -4.33
C PHE A 146 10.01 9.40 -4.57
N ASP A 147 9.79 10.24 -3.57
CA ASP A 147 9.94 11.70 -3.69
C ASP A 147 11.24 12.16 -3.02
N GLY A 148 12.28 12.37 -3.83
CA GLY A 148 13.55 12.94 -3.38
C GLY A 148 14.54 11.88 -2.89
N GLU A 149 15.23 12.18 -1.79
CA GLU A 149 16.18 11.23 -1.18
C GLU A 149 15.41 10.20 -0.35
N VAL A 150 15.64 8.91 -0.65
CA VAL A 150 15.01 7.80 0.07
C VAL A 150 15.40 7.85 1.54
N ASP A 151 14.39 7.80 2.40
CA ASP A 151 14.61 7.85 3.85
C ASP A 151 15.46 6.65 4.30
N GLU A 152 16.43 6.86 5.20
CA GLU A 152 17.44 5.84 5.53
C GLU A 152 16.81 4.53 6.00
N GLN A 153 15.71 4.64 6.76
CA GLN A 153 14.89 3.52 7.24
C GLN A 153 14.40 2.63 6.08
N PHE A 154 14.00 3.21 4.95
CA PHE A 154 13.41 2.48 3.85
C PHE A 154 14.41 2.12 2.73
N SER A 155 15.70 2.42 2.90
CA SER A 155 16.73 2.18 1.89
C SER A 155 16.83 0.71 1.44
N GLN A 156 16.70 -0.25 2.36
CA GLN A 156 16.69 -1.68 2.03
C GLN A 156 15.41 -2.07 1.30
N LEU A 157 14.26 -1.57 1.77
CA LEU A 157 12.96 -1.80 1.14
C LEU A 157 12.96 -1.31 -0.31
N TYR A 158 13.41 -0.08 -0.54
CA TYR A 158 13.57 0.52 -1.86
C TYR A 158 14.42 -0.35 -2.78
N ARG A 159 15.57 -0.82 -2.31
CA ARG A 159 16.48 -1.67 -3.10
C ARG A 159 15.81 -2.97 -3.54
N VAL A 160 15.03 -3.62 -2.66
CA VAL A 160 14.35 -4.87 -2.98
C VAL A 160 13.24 -4.64 -4.01
N ILE A 161 12.36 -3.67 -3.78
CA ILE A 161 11.22 -3.42 -4.67
C ILE A 161 11.66 -2.93 -6.06
N THR A 162 12.73 -2.13 -6.14
CA THR A 162 13.27 -1.65 -7.43
C THR A 162 13.97 -2.79 -8.18
N LYS A 163 14.70 -3.67 -7.49
CA LYS A 163 15.30 -4.86 -8.13
C LYS A 163 14.21 -5.75 -8.73
N GLU A 164 13.14 -6.02 -8.00
CA GLU A 164 12.00 -6.79 -8.51
C GLU A 164 11.36 -6.13 -9.75
N ALA A 165 11.14 -4.81 -9.70
CA ALA A 165 10.55 -4.07 -10.83
C ALA A 165 11.40 -4.17 -12.11
N THR A 166 12.73 -4.12 -11.98
CA THR A 166 13.65 -4.27 -13.12
C THR A 166 13.72 -5.70 -13.65
N SER A 167 13.60 -6.73 -12.80
CA SER A 167 13.57 -8.13 -13.25
C SER A 167 12.33 -8.48 -14.07
N VAL A 168 11.20 -7.79 -13.86
CA VAL A 168 9.98 -7.96 -14.67
C VAL A 168 10.14 -7.39 -16.09
N HIS A 169 11.00 -6.38 -16.24
CA HIS A 169 11.26 -5.75 -17.55
C HIS A 169 12.38 -6.47 -18.33
N ALA A 170 13.02 -7.50 -17.74
CA ALA A 170 14.13 -8.22 -18.33
C ALA A 170 13.75 -9.54 -19.03
N ASP A 171 12.47 -9.93 -19.03
CA ASP A 171 11.97 -11.09 -19.80
C ASP A 171 11.22 -10.65 -21.07
N PRO A 172 11.91 -10.38 -22.20
CA PRO A 172 11.32 -10.58 -23.51
C PRO A 172 11.38 -12.08 -23.84
N ALA A 173 10.21 -12.71 -23.91
CA ALA A 173 9.88 -13.98 -24.56
C ALA A 173 11.05 -14.90 -24.98
N SER A 174 11.10 -16.09 -24.36
CA SER A 174 11.61 -17.31 -25.02
C SER A 174 10.44 -18.17 -25.48
#